data_AF-A0AAI8BIG5-F1
#
_entry.id   AF-A0AAI8BIG5-F1
#
_cell.length_a   1.000
_cell.length_b   1.000
_cell.length_c   1.000
_cell.angle_alpha   90.00
_cell.angle_beta   90.00
_cell.angle_gamma   90.00
#
_symmetry.space_group_name_H-M   'P 1'
#
loop_
_entity.id
_entity.type
_entity.pdbx_description
1 polymer ?
#
loop_
_entity_poly.entity_id
_entity_poly.type
_entity_poly.pdbx_seq_one_letter_code
_entity_poly.pdbx_strand_id
1 'polypeptide(L)'
;MVSNLITLFYGLVTNVLTLAYIDGLASVVPAALSAGMSGMGLHHSDIGGYTSLHGLKRTKELFMRWVDMAAFTVVMRTHEVNRPDENFQFEQDDEAVAHLAKMVNTYTTLKPYIKSLVNENHQKGIPVQRPLFIHYENDPLCYFSINIC
;
A
#
# COMPACT_ATOMS: atom_id res chain seq x y z
N MET A 1 11.98 -26.63 -15.11
CA MET A 1 12.38 -25.27 -14.67
C MET A 1 11.43 -24.28 -15.33
N VAL A 2 10.27 -24.03 -14.72
CA VAL A 2 9.33 -23.00 -15.19
C VAL A 2 9.68 -21.74 -14.42
N SER A 3 9.97 -20.64 -15.13
CA SER A 3 10.35 -19.37 -14.52
C SER A 3 9.21 -18.84 -13.64
N ASN A 4 9.44 -18.76 -12.33
CA ASN A 4 8.55 -18.14 -11.34
C ASN A 4 8.53 -16.61 -11.52
N LEU A 5 7.92 -16.12 -12.60
CA LEU A 5 7.62 -14.70 -12.76
C LEU A 5 6.39 -14.38 -11.91
N ILE A 6 6.60 -14.20 -10.60
CA ILE A 6 5.66 -13.45 -9.78
C ILE A 6 5.82 -11.99 -10.20
N THR A 7 4.92 -11.50 -11.06
CA THR A 7 4.90 -10.09 -11.43
C THR A 7 4.43 -9.28 -10.22
N LEU A 8 5.40 -8.80 -9.43
CA LEU A 8 5.15 -7.76 -8.42
C LEU A 8 4.89 -6.46 -9.17
N PHE A 9 3.67 -5.94 -9.07
CA PHE A 9 3.37 -4.63 -9.62
C PHE A 9 3.69 -3.57 -8.58
N TYR A 10 4.73 -2.79 -8.85
CA TYR A 10 4.98 -1.55 -8.15
C TYR A 10 3.83 -0.60 -8.47
N GLY A 11 3.18 -0.02 -7.46
CA GLY A 11 2.25 1.08 -7.68
C GLY A 11 2.98 2.20 -8.40
N LEU A 12 2.82 2.30 -9.73
CA LEU A 12 3.44 3.29 -10.62
C LEU A 12 2.97 4.74 -10.33
N VAL A 13 2.41 4.99 -9.15
CA VAL A 13 1.88 6.28 -8.74
C VAL A 13 2.84 6.87 -7.72
N THR A 14 3.62 7.85 -8.16
CA THR A 14 4.41 8.72 -7.29
C THR A 14 3.48 9.63 -6.49
N ASN A 15 2.94 9.12 -5.39
CA ASN A 15 1.98 9.87 -4.59
C ASN A 15 2.59 11.13 -3.98
N VAL A 16 1.83 12.21 -3.93
CA VAL A 16 2.18 13.41 -3.18
C VAL A 16 2.08 13.17 -1.67
N LEU A 17 2.85 13.94 -0.94
CA LEU A 17 3.03 13.80 0.51
C LEU A 17 1.86 14.39 1.29
N THR A 18 0.66 13.85 1.07
CA THR A 18 -0.58 14.29 1.71
C THR A 18 -1.53 13.13 1.99
N LEU A 19 -2.57 13.39 2.77
CA LEU A 19 -3.73 12.49 2.93
C LEU A 19 -4.78 12.70 1.82
N ALA A 20 -4.48 13.47 0.77
CA ALA A 20 -5.46 13.87 -0.24
C ALA A 20 -6.02 12.68 -1.02
N TYR A 21 -7.26 12.84 -1.48
CA TYR A 21 -8.02 11.82 -2.20
C TYR A 21 -7.39 11.41 -3.54
N ILE A 22 -7.00 12.39 -4.36
CA ILE A 22 -6.63 12.15 -5.77
C ILE A 22 -5.22 11.58 -5.91
N ASP A 23 -4.28 12.02 -5.07
CA ASP A 23 -2.85 11.73 -5.26
C ASP A 23 -2.08 11.52 -3.94
N GLY A 24 -2.78 11.45 -2.80
CA GLY A 24 -2.20 11.14 -1.49
C GLY A 24 -2.40 9.68 -1.09
N LEU A 25 -2.29 9.40 0.21
CA LEU A 25 -2.47 8.05 0.78
C LEU A 25 -3.79 7.39 0.37
N ALA A 26 -4.89 8.14 0.31
CA ALA A 26 -6.21 7.63 -0.03
C ALA A 26 -6.29 7.06 -1.46
N SER A 27 -5.50 7.58 -2.40
CA SER A 27 -5.48 7.11 -3.79
C SER A 27 -4.89 5.70 -3.95
N VAL A 28 -4.09 5.24 -2.98
CA VAL A 28 -3.41 3.93 -3.03
C VAL A 28 -4.40 2.77 -3.01
N VAL A 29 -5.50 2.90 -2.26
CA VAL A 29 -6.49 1.82 -2.15
C VAL A 29 -7.27 1.64 -3.46
N PRO A 30 -7.90 2.68 -4.05
CA PRO A 30 -8.52 2.57 -5.38
C PRO A 30 -7.55 2.10 -6.47
N ALA A 31 -6.28 2.51 -6.43
CA ALA A 31 -5.25 2.02 -7.35
C ALA A 31 -5.02 0.51 -7.20
N ALA A 32 -4.88 0.01 -5.98
CA ALA A 32 -4.73 -1.44 -5.73
C ALA A 32 -5.96 -2.24 -6.17
N LEU A 33 -7.16 -1.72 -5.90
CA LEU A 33 -8.42 -2.39 -6.26
C LEU A 33 -8.63 -2.45 -7.77
N SER A 34 -8.42 -1.34 -8.47
CA SER A 34 -8.54 -1.28 -9.93
C SER A 34 -7.47 -2.12 -10.64
N ALA A 35 -6.22 -2.08 -10.17
CA ALA A 35 -5.13 -2.91 -10.67
C ALA A 35 -5.42 -4.41 -10.44
N GLY A 36 -5.91 -4.78 -9.26
CA GLY A 36 -6.30 -6.13 -8.92
C GLY A 36 -7.40 -6.68 -9.83
N MET A 37 -8.43 -5.88 -10.11
CA MET A 37 -9.49 -6.24 -11.08
C MET A 37 -8.98 -6.33 -12.53
N SER A 38 -7.87 -5.68 -12.84
CA SER A 38 -7.20 -5.75 -14.14
C SER A 38 -6.17 -6.89 -14.24
N GLY A 39 -6.12 -7.80 -13.25
CA GLY A 39 -5.21 -8.95 -13.22
C GLY A 39 -3.84 -8.68 -12.57
N MET A 40 -3.59 -7.46 -12.11
CA MET A 40 -2.36 -7.09 -11.40
C MET A 40 -2.57 -7.24 -9.88
N GLY A 41 -2.62 -8.48 -9.41
CA GLY A 41 -3.10 -8.80 -8.06
C GLY A 41 -2.13 -8.59 -6.89
N LEU A 42 -0.90 -8.10 -7.17
CA LEU A 42 0.14 -7.84 -6.18
C LEU A 42 0.53 -6.36 -6.24
N HIS A 43 0.14 -5.59 -5.24
CA HIS A 43 0.33 -4.14 -5.19
C HIS A 43 0.91 -3.69 -3.83
N HIS A 44 1.76 -2.67 -3.85
CA HIS A 44 2.27 -1.92 -2.69
C HIS A 44 2.56 -0.45 -3.09
N SER A 45 2.87 0.40 -2.12
CA SER A 45 3.21 1.82 -2.34
C SER A 45 4.46 2.23 -1.56
N ASP A 46 5.00 3.43 -1.87
CA ASP A 46 6.03 4.08 -1.08
C ASP A 46 5.46 4.49 0.29
N ILE A 47 5.96 3.91 1.38
CA ILE A 47 5.56 4.33 2.73
C ILE A 47 5.93 5.80 2.93
N GLY A 48 4.91 6.64 3.07
CA GLY A 48 5.02 8.08 3.21
C GLY A 48 4.95 8.88 1.92
N GLY A 49 4.82 8.23 0.75
CA GLY A 49 4.76 8.88 -0.57
C GLY A 49 6.14 9.27 -1.13
N TYR A 50 6.14 9.94 -2.29
CA TYR A 50 7.36 10.27 -3.05
C TYR A 50 7.48 11.74 -3.46
N THR A 51 6.38 12.40 -3.85
CA THR A 51 6.45 13.70 -4.55
C THR A 51 6.39 14.88 -3.59
N SER A 52 7.55 15.48 -3.28
CA SER A 52 7.68 16.78 -2.63
C SER A 52 7.88 17.89 -3.67
N LEU A 53 6.84 18.69 -3.89
CA LEU A 53 6.83 19.86 -4.76
C LEU A 53 5.92 20.95 -4.17
N HIS A 54 6.12 22.20 -4.60
CA HIS A 54 5.26 23.34 -4.23
C HIS A 54 5.03 23.52 -2.70
N GLY A 55 6.03 23.20 -1.88
CA GLY A 55 5.97 23.33 -0.43
C GLY A 55 5.30 22.16 0.31
N LEU A 56 4.80 21.15 -0.42
CA LEU A 56 4.28 19.93 0.20
C LEU A 56 5.43 19.08 0.77
N LYS A 57 5.32 18.78 2.06
CA LYS A 57 6.31 18.03 2.81
C LYS A 57 5.68 16.88 3.58
N ARG A 58 6.38 15.76 3.64
CA ARG A 58 5.97 14.60 4.45
C ARG A 58 5.99 14.97 5.92
N THR A 59 4.89 14.67 6.61
CA THR A 59 4.78 14.77 8.07
C THR A 59 5.00 13.41 8.72
N LYS A 60 5.37 13.42 10.00
CA LYS A 60 5.46 12.19 10.82
C LYS A 60 4.14 11.43 10.85
N GLU A 61 3.02 12.12 11.05
CA GLU A 61 1.69 11.52 11.04
C GLU A 61 1.40 10.81 9.71
N LEU A 62 1.65 11.48 8.59
CA LEU A 62 1.45 10.88 7.27
C LEU A 62 2.27 9.60 7.10
N PHE A 63 3.54 9.63 7.51
CA PHE A 63 4.39 8.44 7.47
C PHE A 63 3.80 7.29 8.30
N MET A 64 3.41 7.55 9.57
CA MET A 64 2.87 6.52 10.46
C MET A 64 1.54 5.94 9.96
N ARG A 65 0.65 6.77 9.39
CA ARG A 65 -0.60 6.30 8.76
C ARG A 65 -0.33 5.42 7.55
N TRP A 66 0.70 5.75 6.77
CA TRP A 66 1.11 4.92 5.63
C TRP A 66 1.71 3.59 6.05
N VAL A 67 2.48 3.59 7.15
CA VAL A 67 3.00 2.36 7.78
C VAL A 67 1.84 1.45 8.20
N ASP A 68 0.81 2.01 8.82
CA ASP A 68 -0.38 1.25 9.26
C ASP A 68 -1.03 0.52 8.08
N MET A 69 -1.24 1.21 6.96
CA MET A 69 -1.79 0.62 5.73
C MET A 69 -0.84 -0.43 5.13
N ALA A 70 0.45 -0.11 5.01
CA ALA A 70 1.42 -0.95 4.33
C ALA A 70 1.61 -2.32 4.99
N ALA A 71 1.42 -2.41 6.32
CA ALA A 71 1.49 -3.67 7.06
C ALA A 71 0.46 -4.72 6.60
N PHE A 72 -0.60 -4.32 5.91
CA PHE A 72 -1.64 -5.20 5.36
C PHE A 72 -1.59 -5.31 3.82
N THR A 73 -0.48 -4.91 3.21
CA THR A 73 -0.19 -5.08 1.78
C THR A 73 0.79 -6.24 1.53
N VAL A 74 1.12 -6.52 0.27
CA VAL A 74 2.05 -7.63 -0.05
C VAL A 74 3.50 -7.31 0.31
N VAL A 75 3.89 -6.04 0.34
CA VAL A 75 5.27 -5.59 0.58
C VAL A 75 5.26 -4.28 1.36
N MET A 76 6.01 -4.22 2.47
CA MET A 76 6.36 -2.96 3.13
C MET A 76 7.67 -2.42 2.57
N ARG A 77 7.68 -1.18 2.07
CA ARG A 77 8.88 -0.54 1.52
C ARG A 77 8.82 0.98 1.72
N THR A 78 9.89 1.54 2.27
CA THR A 78 10.07 2.99 2.44
C THR A 78 10.70 3.63 1.19
N HIS A 79 10.67 4.95 1.14
CA HIS A 79 11.41 5.77 0.18
C HIS A 79 11.80 7.09 0.84
N GLU A 80 12.98 7.61 0.50
CA GLU A 80 13.47 8.89 1.02
C GLU A 80 12.79 10.13 0.43
N VAL A 81 11.81 9.99 -0.49
CA VAL A 81 11.21 11.10 -1.28
C VAL A 81 12.18 11.66 -2.34
N ASN A 82 11.69 12.44 -3.31
CA ASN A 82 12.53 13.15 -4.29
C ASN A 82 13.35 14.33 -3.73
N ARG A 83 13.09 14.76 -2.48
CA ARG A 83 13.79 15.84 -1.76
C ARG A 83 14.06 15.42 -0.30
N PRO A 84 15.03 14.53 -0.05
CA PRO A 84 15.18 13.87 1.25
C PRO A 84 15.44 14.82 2.41
N ASP A 85 16.32 15.81 2.23
CA ASP A 85 16.73 16.76 3.28
C ASP A 85 15.61 17.71 3.73
N GLU A 86 14.59 17.90 2.88
CA GLU A 86 13.48 18.80 3.15
C GLU A 86 12.28 18.12 3.82
N ASN A 87 12.31 16.79 3.94
CA ASN A 87 11.17 15.96 4.32
C ASN A 87 11.49 15.10 5.54
N PHE A 88 10.47 14.85 6.36
CA PHE A 88 10.60 13.94 7.51
C PHE A 88 11.12 12.57 7.07
N GLN A 89 12.20 12.05 7.67
CA GLN A 89 12.64 10.65 7.51
C GLN A 89 12.43 9.94 8.85
N PHE A 90 12.02 8.66 8.82
CA PHE A 90 11.63 7.98 10.05
C PHE A 90 12.81 7.71 10.99
N GLU A 91 14.02 7.56 10.43
CA GLU A 91 15.27 7.34 11.14
C GLU A 91 15.66 8.52 12.04
N GLN A 92 15.06 9.70 11.82
CA GLN A 92 15.33 10.92 12.58
C GLN A 92 14.48 11.01 13.86
N ASP A 93 13.53 10.08 14.08
CA ASP A 93 12.56 10.13 15.17
C ASP A 93 12.29 8.75 15.79
N ASP A 94 12.65 8.58 17.06
CA ASP A 94 12.57 7.30 17.78
C ASP A 94 11.16 6.73 17.85
N GLU A 95 10.12 7.57 17.94
CA GLU A 95 8.73 7.12 17.97
C GLU A 95 8.30 6.57 16.61
N ALA A 96 8.71 7.21 15.51
CA ALA A 96 8.45 6.71 14.17
C ALA A 96 9.18 5.38 13.90
N VAL A 97 10.43 5.23 14.35
CA VAL A 97 11.17 3.95 14.30
C VAL A 97 10.44 2.88 15.10
N ALA A 98 10.01 3.18 16.33
CA ALA A 98 9.30 2.24 17.19
C ALA A 98 7.95 1.80 16.58
N HIS A 99 7.21 2.75 15.99
CA HIS A 99 5.96 2.48 15.29
C HIS A 99 6.16 1.60 14.06
N LEU A 100 7.17 1.92 13.23
CA LEU A 100 7.55 1.09 12.09
C LEU A 100 7.92 -0.33 12.53
N ALA A 101 8.76 -0.49 13.56
CA ALA A 101 9.15 -1.79 14.08
C ALA A 101 7.95 -2.62 14.56
N LYS A 102 7.00 -1.98 15.26
CA LYS A 102 5.75 -2.61 15.70
C LYS A 102 4.93 -3.12 14.51
N MET A 103 4.77 -2.31 13.47
CA MET A 103 3.97 -2.68 12.30
C MET A 103 4.68 -3.69 11.39
N VAL A 104 6.02 -3.65 11.30
CA VAL A 104 6.82 -4.70 10.67
C VAL A 104 6.62 -6.03 11.41
N ASN A 105 6.59 -6.04 12.75
CA ASN A 105 6.30 -7.25 13.50
C ASN A 105 4.90 -7.82 13.16
N THR A 106 3.88 -6.96 13.08
CA THR A 106 2.54 -7.34 12.61
C THR A 106 2.58 -7.96 11.21
N TYR A 107 3.23 -7.31 10.24
CA TYR A 107 3.41 -7.82 8.88
C TYR A 107 4.12 -9.19 8.85
N THR A 108 5.19 -9.35 9.65
CA THR A 108 5.91 -10.62 9.73
C THR A 108 5.08 -11.73 10.37
N THR A 109 4.22 -11.40 11.34
CA THR A 109 3.27 -12.34 11.96
C THR A 109 2.22 -12.80 10.94
N LEU A 110 1.74 -11.90 10.08
CA LEU A 110 0.79 -12.19 9.01
C LEU A 110 1.41 -12.87 7.77
N LYS A 111 2.74 -12.99 7.70
CA LYS A 111 3.45 -13.54 6.54
C LYS A 111 2.93 -14.90 6.04
N PRO A 112 2.57 -15.89 6.89
CA PRO A 112 1.98 -17.14 6.40
C PRO A 112 0.66 -16.93 5.66
N TYR A 113 -0.21 -16.04 6.17
CA TYR A 113 -1.48 -15.67 5.54
C TYR A 113 -1.26 -14.89 4.24
N ILE A 114 -0.38 -13.89 4.24
CA ILE A 114 -0.05 -13.13 3.02
C ILE A 114 0.50 -14.10 1.95
N LYS A 115 1.36 -15.05 2.31
CA LYS A 115 1.86 -16.07 1.37
C LYS A 115 0.76 -16.96 0.81
N SER A 116 -0.24 -17.35 1.60
CA SER A 116 -1.36 -18.14 1.09
C SER A 116 -2.19 -17.34 0.08
N LEU A 117 -2.39 -16.04 0.32
CA LEU A 117 -3.07 -15.13 -0.62
C LEU A 117 -2.26 -14.92 -1.91
N VAL A 118 -0.94 -14.73 -1.81
CA VAL A 118 -0.06 -14.64 -2.98
C VAL A 118 -0.09 -15.93 -3.81
N ASN A 119 -0.12 -17.09 -3.15
CA ASN A 119 -0.30 -18.36 -3.85
C ASN A 119 -1.70 -18.48 -4.49
N GLU A 120 -2.76 -18.02 -3.83
CA GLU A 120 -4.09 -17.95 -4.44
C GLU A 120 -4.12 -17.03 -5.66
N ASN A 121 -3.44 -15.90 -5.61
CA ASN A 121 -3.27 -15.02 -6.76
C ASN A 121 -2.56 -15.74 -7.93
N HIS A 122 -1.46 -16.45 -7.64
CA HIS A 122 -0.75 -17.21 -8.66
C HIS A 122 -1.61 -18.32 -9.29
N GLN A 123 -2.41 -19.04 -8.49
CA GLN A 123 -3.18 -20.19 -8.95
C GLN A 123 -4.51 -19.80 -9.63
N LYS A 124 -5.19 -18.75 -9.12
CA LYS A 124 -6.56 -18.40 -9.51
C LYS A 124 -6.71 -16.99 -10.08
N GLY A 125 -5.66 -16.17 -10.03
CA GLY A 125 -5.72 -14.76 -10.44
C GLY A 125 -6.44 -13.83 -9.45
N ILE A 126 -6.92 -14.32 -8.31
CA ILE A 126 -7.63 -13.50 -7.32
C ILE A 126 -6.65 -12.53 -6.65
N PRO A 127 -6.88 -11.21 -6.65
CA PRO A 127 -5.92 -10.25 -6.09
C PRO A 127 -5.80 -10.37 -4.57
N VAL A 128 -4.67 -9.93 -4.00
CA VAL A 128 -4.46 -9.94 -2.54
C VAL A 128 -5.31 -8.87 -1.86
N GLN A 129 -5.36 -7.66 -2.43
CA GLN A 129 -6.28 -6.60 -2.05
C GLN A 129 -7.53 -6.69 -2.93
N ARG A 130 -8.71 -6.85 -2.32
CA ARG A 130 -9.94 -7.24 -3.01
C ARG A 130 -11.04 -6.20 -2.79
N PRO A 131 -11.79 -5.81 -3.84
CA PRO A 131 -13.04 -5.08 -3.65
C PRO A 131 -14.01 -5.92 -2.81
N LEU A 132 -14.82 -5.25 -1.99
CA LEU A 132 -15.74 -5.95 -1.08
C LEU A 132 -16.73 -6.84 -1.85
N PHE A 133 -17.20 -6.41 -3.03
CA PHE A 133 -18.19 -7.13 -3.80
C PHE A 133 -17.73 -8.54 -4.23
N ILE A 134 -16.43 -8.86 -4.24
CA ILE A 134 -15.93 -10.20 -4.56
C ILE A 134 -16.42 -11.25 -3.54
N HIS A 135 -16.63 -10.85 -2.29
CA HIS A 135 -17.09 -11.76 -1.22
C HIS A 135 -18.54 -11.48 -0.79
N TYR A 136 -19.11 -10.36 -1.24
CA TYR A 136 -20.41 -9.85 -0.80
C TYR A 136 -21.25 -9.38 -2.00
N GLU A 137 -21.44 -10.26 -2.99
CA GLU A 137 -22.12 -9.94 -4.25
C GLU A 137 -23.56 -9.43 -4.09
N ASN A 138 -24.24 -9.83 -3.01
CA ASN A 138 -25.63 -9.48 -2.72
C ASN A 138 -25.78 -8.13 -1.99
N ASP A 139 -24.69 -7.51 -1.56
CA ASP A 139 -24.73 -6.20 -0.90
C ASP A 139 -24.45 -5.09 -1.92
N PRO A 140 -25.45 -4.26 -2.28
CA PRO A 140 -25.26 -3.18 -3.24
C PRO A 140 -24.26 -2.11 -2.76
N LEU A 141 -24.06 -1.95 -1.45
CA LEU A 141 -23.08 -0.99 -0.91
C LEU A 141 -21.64 -1.39 -1.25
N CYS A 142 -21.38 -2.69 -1.39
CA CYS A 142 -20.05 -3.22 -1.67
C CYS A 142 -19.53 -2.83 -3.07
N TYR A 143 -20.41 -2.47 -4.01
CA TYR A 143 -20.05 -2.00 -5.36
C TYR A 143 -19.55 -0.55 -5.39
N PHE A 144 -19.85 0.23 -4.36
CA PHE A 144 -19.36 1.62 -4.24
C PHE A 144 -18.00 1.71 -3.53
N SER A 145 -17.44 0.58 -3.07
CA SER A 145 -16.20 0.53 -2.25
C SER A 145 -14.96 1.17 -2.89
N ILE A 146 -14.91 1.33 -4.21
CA ILE A 146 -13.83 2.04 -4.91
C ILE A 146 -13.98 3.58 -4.80
N ASN A 147 -15.19 4.06 -4.49
CA ASN A 147 -15.52 5.49 -4.32
C ASN A 147 -15.69 5.89 -2.84
N ILE A 148 -15.47 4.99 -1.88
CA ILE A 148 -15.56 5.29 -0.44
C ILE A 148 -14.17 5.72 0.04
N CYS A 149 -13.82 6.98 -0.21
CA CYS A 149 -12.87 7.81 0.56
C CYS A 149 -13.16 9.27 0.26
#